data_AF-A0A8W7MUA5-F1
#
_entry.id   AF-A0A8W7MUA5-F1
#
_cell.length_a   1.000
_cell.length_b   1.000
_cell.length_c   1.000
_cell.angle_alpha   90.00
_cell.angle_beta   90.00
_cell.angle_gamma   90.00
#
_symmetry.space_group_name_H-M   'P 1'
#
loop_
_entity.id
_entity.type
_entity.pdbx_description
1 polymer ?
#
loop_
_entity_poly.entity_id
_entity_poly.type
_entity_poly.pdbx_seq_one_letter_code
_entity_poly.pdbx_strand_id
1 'polypeptide(L)'
;METYKVHIYFVWLMLIMAKVRGGDQIVNDNAISEFAYELLETRLANIQYTLDQMETNRKHDRVLLERFMNQFNLAMVDNLIALLMKSNEMLIEQIAKVNHDQMRKQLQVLASKEDLALLTLNPGLYFRSVSARSCKEEPSNQTGEYLIQPTANDKPFLGYCDQTTLGGGWLVFQYRYDGSVDFWRNWTEYRNGFGSMDGEFWLGLEKLHRITTARKHELMVELKDFDGKYIYARYDEFEIGSEEEQYPLKKLGSYSGSAGDSLSHHLGMKFSTKDRENDVHPKHNCATLYKGAWWYRACEHSNLNGIYENAKNERSIGWYYYKYSWQGFAYSRMSIREV
;
A
#
# COMPACT_ATOMS: atom_id res chain seq x y z
N MET A 1 15.18 -34.46 46.40
CA MET A 1 14.67 -35.61 47.19
C MET A 1 14.54 -36.90 46.35
N GLU A 2 14.73 -36.86 45.02
CA GLU A 2 14.66 -38.05 44.16
C GLU A 2 16.00 -38.77 43.91
N THR A 3 17.13 -38.06 43.97
CA THR A 3 18.47 -38.65 43.78
C THR A 3 18.86 -39.67 44.86
N TYR A 4 18.37 -39.49 46.09
CA TYR A 4 18.63 -40.42 47.20
C TYR A 4 17.89 -41.75 47.06
N LYS A 5 16.72 -41.77 46.41
CA LYS A 5 15.96 -43.02 46.21
C LYS A 5 16.62 -43.92 45.17
N VAL A 6 17.19 -43.34 44.12
CA VAL A 6 17.90 -44.09 43.06
C VAL A 6 19.16 -44.76 43.59
N HIS A 7 19.93 -44.09 44.44
CA HIS A 7 21.13 -44.67 45.05
C HIS A 7 20.83 -45.83 46.01
N ILE A 8 19.73 -45.75 46.78
CA ILE A 8 19.33 -46.83 47.70
C ILE A 8 18.95 -48.10 46.92
N TYR A 9 18.22 -47.98 45.80
CA TYR A 9 17.88 -49.11 44.95
C TYR A 9 19.11 -49.77 44.31
N PHE A 10 20.10 -48.98 43.89
CA PHE A 10 21.33 -49.50 43.27
C PHE A 10 22.21 -50.27 44.27
N VAL A 11 22.31 -49.80 45.51
CA VAL A 11 23.03 -50.48 46.59
C VAL A 11 22.33 -51.77 47.02
N TRP A 12 20.99 -51.79 47.02
CA TRP A 12 20.21 -52.98 47.33
C TRP A 12 20.37 -54.08 46.26
N LEU A 13 20.46 -53.71 44.98
CA LEU A 13 20.71 -54.66 43.88
C LEU A 13 22.10 -55.31 43.97
N MET A 14 23.13 -54.51 44.33
CA MET A 14 24.51 -54.99 44.51
C MET A 14 24.64 -55.98 45.68
N LEU A 15 23.85 -55.82 46.74
CA LEU A 15 23.83 -56.72 47.89
C LEU A 15 23.18 -58.07 47.59
N ILE A 16 22.21 -58.12 46.69
CA ILE A 16 21.59 -59.37 46.23
C ILE A 16 22.57 -60.15 45.34
N MET A 17 23.30 -59.46 44.46
CA MET A 17 24.34 -60.06 43.60
C MET A 17 25.49 -60.67 44.41
N ALA A 18 25.85 -60.09 45.57
CA ALA A 18 26.91 -60.61 46.43
C ALA A 18 26.55 -61.92 47.16
N LYS A 19 25.26 -62.23 47.32
CA LYS A 19 24.80 -63.41 48.08
C LYS A 19 24.68 -64.69 47.25
N VAL A 20 24.83 -64.61 45.93
CA VAL A 20 24.69 -65.73 44.99
C VAL A 20 26.01 -66.51 44.80
N ARG A 21 27.13 -66.08 45.38
CA ARG A 21 28.46 -66.63 45.09
C ARG A 21 29.03 -67.64 46.11
N GLY A 22 28.19 -68.35 46.84
CA GLY A 22 28.66 -69.38 47.79
C GLY A 22 27.67 -70.51 48.00
N GLY A 23 27.86 -71.61 47.27
CA GLY A 23 27.22 -72.91 47.52
C GLY A 23 26.95 -73.72 46.26
N ASP A 24 27.85 -74.65 45.93
CA ASP A 24 27.69 -75.61 44.83
C ASP A 24 26.65 -76.69 45.15
N GLN A 25 25.65 -76.87 44.28
CA GLN A 25 25.18 -78.18 43.82
C GLN A 25 24.44 -78.06 42.48
N ILE A 26 24.84 -78.88 41.53
CA ILE A 26 24.46 -78.93 40.11
C ILE A 26 23.03 -79.48 39.97
N VAL A 27 22.11 -78.72 39.36
CA VAL A 27 21.19 -79.11 38.25
C VAL A 27 20.42 -77.86 37.77
N ASN A 28 20.60 -77.47 36.49
CA ASN A 28 19.73 -76.65 35.63
C ASN A 28 19.20 -75.26 36.08
N ASP A 29 19.68 -74.63 37.15
CA ASP A 29 19.18 -73.31 37.59
C ASP A 29 19.91 -72.09 36.96
N ASN A 30 21.15 -72.24 36.49
CA ASN A 30 21.91 -71.11 35.93
C ASN A 30 21.35 -70.62 34.59
N ALA A 31 20.89 -71.53 33.72
CA ALA A 31 20.29 -71.18 32.43
C ALA A 31 18.91 -70.53 32.60
N ILE A 32 18.14 -70.94 33.61
CA ILE A 32 16.83 -70.36 33.95
C ILE A 32 17.01 -68.96 34.53
N SER A 33 18.04 -68.75 35.36
CA SER A 33 18.37 -67.44 35.90
C SER A 33 18.84 -66.47 34.82
N GLU A 34 19.75 -66.89 33.93
CA GLU A 34 20.27 -66.08 32.82
C GLU A 34 19.17 -65.70 31.83
N PHE A 35 18.28 -66.64 31.48
CA PHE A 35 17.10 -66.36 30.64
C PHE A 35 16.11 -65.39 31.31
N ALA A 36 15.93 -65.49 32.63
CA ALA A 36 15.09 -64.55 33.38
C ALA A 36 15.68 -63.14 33.43
N TYR A 37 17.01 -63.00 33.52
CA TYR A 37 17.70 -61.70 33.45
C TYR A 37 17.59 -61.08 32.04
N GLU A 38 17.83 -61.86 30.99
CA GLU A 38 17.73 -61.40 29.59
C GLU A 38 16.30 -60.95 29.23
N LEU A 39 15.29 -61.67 29.75
CA LEU A 39 13.89 -61.27 29.65
C LEU A 39 13.61 -59.95 30.40
N LEU A 40 14.23 -59.75 31.57
CA LEU A 40 14.09 -58.54 32.36
C LEU A 40 14.72 -57.33 31.64
N GLU A 41 15.92 -57.50 31.07
CA GLU A 41 16.61 -56.46 30.28
C GLU A 41 15.81 -56.08 29.04
N THR A 42 15.26 -57.07 28.33
CA THR A 42 14.40 -56.84 27.16
C THR A 42 13.14 -56.04 27.54
N ARG A 43 12.51 -56.36 28.67
CA ARG A 43 11.36 -55.60 29.18
C ARG A 43 11.75 -54.20 29.62
N LEU A 44 12.91 -54.03 30.25
CA LEU A 44 13.43 -52.73 30.66
C LEU A 44 13.65 -51.83 29.43
N ALA A 45 14.31 -52.37 28.40
CA ALA A 45 14.54 -51.69 27.13
C ALA A 45 13.22 -51.29 26.44
N ASN A 46 12.21 -52.16 26.45
CA ASN A 46 10.90 -51.85 25.90
C ASN A 46 10.17 -50.73 26.67
N ILE A 47 10.26 -50.76 28.01
CA ILE A 47 9.70 -49.69 28.85
C ILE A 47 10.40 -48.36 28.58
N GLN A 48 11.73 -48.37 28.45
CA GLN A 48 12.54 -47.18 28.16
C GLN A 48 12.20 -46.59 26.78
N TYR A 49 12.09 -47.45 25.77
CA TYR A 49 11.64 -47.07 24.44
C TYR A 49 10.25 -46.44 24.46
N THR A 50 9.32 -47.02 25.22
CA THR A 50 7.95 -46.49 25.36
C THR A 50 7.96 -45.12 26.06
N LEU A 51 8.81 -44.93 27.08
CA LEU A 51 9.01 -43.65 27.75
C LEU A 51 9.54 -42.57 26.80
N ASP A 52 10.53 -42.89 25.98
CA ASP A 52 11.10 -41.95 25.00
C ASP A 52 10.05 -41.55 23.94
N GLN A 53 9.22 -42.50 23.51
CA GLN A 53 8.11 -42.22 22.60
C GLN A 53 7.08 -41.29 23.25
N MET A 54 6.69 -41.56 24.49
CA MET A 54 5.76 -40.71 25.24
C MET A 54 6.33 -39.30 25.46
N GLU A 55 7.62 -39.17 25.74
CA GLU A 55 8.25 -37.87 25.92
C GLU A 55 8.32 -37.07 24.60
N THR A 56 8.58 -37.75 23.49
CA THR A 56 8.59 -37.15 22.15
C THR A 56 7.20 -36.65 21.76
N ASN A 57 6.16 -37.47 21.96
CA ASN A 57 4.77 -37.08 21.71
C ASN A 57 4.36 -35.88 22.56
N ARG A 58 4.70 -35.89 23.86
CA ARG A 58 4.43 -34.75 24.76
C ARG A 58 5.11 -33.46 24.28
N LYS A 59 6.35 -33.54 23.77
CA LYS A 59 7.07 -32.37 23.20
C LYS A 59 6.37 -31.88 21.93
N HIS A 60 5.91 -32.79 21.08
CA HIS A 60 5.16 -32.45 19.87
C HIS A 60 3.84 -31.74 20.20
N ASP A 61 3.04 -32.31 21.12
CA ASP A 61 1.77 -31.74 21.56
C ASP A 61 1.94 -30.34 22.14
N ARG A 62 3.03 -30.11 22.90
CA ARG A 62 3.35 -28.78 23.44
C ARG A 62 3.59 -27.75 22.33
N VAL A 63 4.35 -28.11 21.30
CA VAL A 63 4.62 -27.22 20.15
C VAL A 63 3.33 -26.95 19.36
N LEU A 64 2.49 -27.96 19.19
CA LEU A 64 1.19 -27.81 18.52
C LEU A 64 0.27 -26.85 19.29
N LEU A 65 0.23 -26.98 20.62
CA LEU A 65 -0.55 -26.11 21.50
C LEU A 65 -0.05 -24.65 21.44
N GLU A 66 1.27 -24.44 21.46
CA GLU A 66 1.87 -23.11 21.33
C GLU A 66 1.54 -22.47 19.98
N ARG A 67 1.57 -23.24 18.88
CA ARG A 67 1.16 -22.75 17.55
C ARG A 67 -0.32 -22.38 17.51
N PHE A 68 -1.18 -23.22 18.08
CA PHE A 68 -2.62 -22.96 18.12
C PHE A 68 -2.93 -21.70 18.93
N MET A 69 -2.31 -21.55 20.10
CA MET A 69 -2.46 -20.36 20.94
C MET A 69 -1.96 -19.10 20.23
N ASN A 70 -0.83 -19.16 19.52
CA ASN A 70 -0.33 -18.02 18.75
C ASN A 70 -1.26 -17.66 17.59
N GLN A 71 -1.76 -18.64 16.86
CA GLN A 71 -2.70 -18.40 15.76
C GLN A 71 -4.03 -17.82 16.26
N PHE A 72 -4.54 -18.33 17.38
CA PHE A 72 -5.74 -17.80 18.03
C PHE A 72 -5.52 -16.36 18.51
N ASN A 73 -4.38 -16.07 19.14
CA ASN A 73 -4.03 -14.72 19.59
C ASN A 73 -3.93 -13.74 18.41
N LEU A 74 -3.29 -14.14 17.30
CA LEU A 74 -3.19 -13.31 16.09
C LEU A 74 -4.58 -13.00 15.51
N ALA A 75 -5.43 -14.02 15.35
CA ALA A 75 -6.79 -13.82 14.85
C ALA A 75 -7.64 -12.93 15.77
N MET A 76 -7.44 -13.03 17.09
CA MET A 76 -8.10 -12.17 18.06
C MET A 76 -7.63 -10.71 17.93
N VAL A 77 -6.32 -10.48 17.74
CA VAL A 77 -5.74 -9.16 17.53
C VAL A 77 -6.25 -8.54 16.22
N ASP A 78 -6.28 -9.31 15.13
CA ASP A 78 -6.78 -8.83 13.83
C ASP A 78 -8.25 -8.43 13.90
N ASN A 79 -9.08 -9.24 14.58
CA ASN A 79 -10.48 -8.92 14.83
C ASN A 79 -10.65 -7.65 15.67
N LEU A 80 -9.80 -7.46 16.70
CA LEU A 80 -9.80 -6.25 17.53
C LEU A 80 -9.38 -5.01 16.72
N ILE A 81 -8.36 -5.13 15.87
CA ILE A 81 -7.91 -4.05 14.97
C ILE A 81 -9.04 -3.67 14.01
N ALA A 82 -9.68 -4.65 13.36
CA ALA A 82 -10.80 -4.39 12.47
C ALA A 82 -11.97 -3.69 13.18
N LEU A 83 -12.28 -4.10 14.42
CA LEU A 83 -13.32 -3.47 15.23
C LEU A 83 -12.95 -2.03 15.60
N LEU A 84 -11.69 -1.80 15.97
CA LEU A 84 -11.18 -0.48 16.32
C LEU A 84 -11.20 0.46 15.12
N MET A 85 -10.77 -0.02 13.94
CA MET A 85 -10.80 0.74 12.69
C MET A 85 -12.23 1.15 12.33
N LYS A 86 -13.18 0.20 12.38
CA LYS A 86 -14.60 0.48 12.12
C LYS A 86 -15.21 1.46 13.14
N SER A 87 -14.82 1.34 14.41
CA SER A 87 -15.24 2.29 15.46
C SER A 87 -14.69 3.69 15.21
N ASN A 88 -13.42 3.81 14.82
CA ASN A 88 -12.79 5.10 14.51
C ASN A 88 -13.41 5.75 13.28
N GLU A 89 -13.73 4.97 12.24
CA GLU A 89 -14.43 5.44 11.04
C GLU A 89 -15.81 6.00 11.39
N MET A 90 -16.61 5.28 12.18
CA MET A 90 -17.90 5.80 12.69
C MET A 90 -17.74 7.08 13.51
N LEU A 91 -16.67 7.18 14.32
CA LEU A 91 -16.43 8.38 15.13
C LEU A 91 -16.09 9.60 14.26
N ILE A 92 -15.27 9.41 13.22
CA ILE A 92 -14.92 10.45 12.25
C ILE A 92 -16.19 10.93 11.52
N GLU A 93 -17.05 10.01 11.10
CA GLU A 93 -18.32 10.34 10.43
C GLU A 93 -19.27 11.11 11.35
N GLN A 94 -19.37 10.71 12.64
CA GLN A 94 -20.15 11.42 13.64
C GLN A 94 -19.61 12.85 13.87
N ILE A 95 -18.30 13.01 14.00
CA ILE A 95 -17.67 14.33 14.18
C ILE A 95 -17.94 15.22 12.97
N ALA A 96 -17.83 14.69 11.74
CA ALA A 96 -18.16 15.42 10.52
C ALA A 96 -19.62 15.89 10.52
N LYS A 97 -20.56 15.02 10.93
CA LYS A 97 -21.98 15.34 11.01
C LYS A 97 -22.29 16.41 12.06
N VAL A 98 -21.70 16.32 13.26
CA VAL A 98 -21.87 17.33 14.32
C VAL A 98 -21.31 18.69 13.89
N ASN A 99 -20.11 18.70 13.29
CA ASN A 99 -19.50 19.93 12.78
C ASN A 99 -20.38 20.57 11.69
N HIS A 100 -20.95 19.77 10.79
CA HIS A 100 -21.86 20.24 9.76
C HIS A 100 -23.15 20.85 10.35
N ASP A 101 -23.73 20.22 11.37
CA ASP A 101 -24.91 20.75 12.06
C ASP A 101 -24.62 22.04 12.84
N GLN A 102 -23.45 22.14 13.46
CA GLN A 102 -23.01 23.36 14.13
C GLN A 102 -22.79 24.51 13.14
N MET A 103 -22.15 24.23 12.00
CA MET A 103 -21.97 25.19 10.93
C MET A 103 -23.32 25.67 10.35
N ARG A 104 -24.27 24.74 10.15
CA ARG A 104 -25.65 25.07 9.75
C ARG A 104 -26.33 26.02 10.73
N LYS A 105 -26.19 25.80 12.04
CA LYS A 105 -26.76 26.67 13.07
C LYS A 105 -26.13 28.06 13.04
N GLN A 106 -24.83 28.18 12.82
CA GLN A 106 -24.16 29.48 12.68
C GLN A 106 -24.60 30.23 11.42
N LEU A 107 -24.74 29.52 10.28
CA LEU A 107 -25.26 30.08 9.04
C LEU A 107 -26.70 30.61 9.18
N GLN A 108 -27.56 29.90 9.93
CA GLN A 108 -28.93 30.36 10.19
C GLN A 108 -29.01 31.65 11.02
N VAL A 109 -28.01 31.93 11.86
CA VAL A 109 -27.94 33.16 12.66
C VAL A 109 -27.41 34.33 11.84
N LEU A 110 -26.59 34.08 10.81
CA LEU A 110 -25.93 35.09 9.99
C LEU A 110 -26.68 35.45 8.69
N ALA A 111 -27.55 34.57 8.20
CA ALA A 111 -28.24 34.74 6.91
C ALA A 111 -29.52 35.62 7.02
N SER A 112 -29.73 36.52 6.05
CA SER A 112 -30.97 37.32 5.96
C SER A 112 -32.16 36.45 5.52
N LYS A 113 -33.40 36.92 5.72
CA LYS A 113 -34.61 36.17 5.32
C LYS A 113 -34.66 35.84 3.82
N GLU A 114 -33.99 36.62 2.97
CA GLU A 114 -33.87 36.39 1.53
C GLU A 114 -32.86 35.27 1.23
N ASP A 115 -31.77 35.17 1.99
CA ASP A 115 -30.76 34.10 1.87
C ASP A 115 -31.31 32.73 2.31
N LEU A 116 -32.20 32.71 3.31
CA LEU A 116 -32.86 31.51 3.81
C LEU A 116 -33.80 30.86 2.79
N ALA A 117 -34.43 31.65 1.91
CA ALA A 117 -35.29 31.14 0.84
C ALA A 117 -34.49 30.41 -0.26
N LEU A 118 -33.26 30.86 -0.52
CA LEU A 118 -32.31 30.21 -1.42
C LEU A 118 -31.74 28.90 -0.83
N LEU A 119 -31.49 28.87 0.48
CA LEU A 119 -31.01 27.67 1.21
C LEU A 119 -32.03 26.52 1.20
N THR A 120 -33.32 26.81 1.16
CA THR A 120 -34.39 25.79 1.14
C THR A 120 -34.58 25.09 -0.21
N LEU A 121 -34.02 25.62 -1.30
CA LEU A 121 -34.24 25.09 -2.65
C LEU A 121 -33.15 24.11 -3.12
N ASN A 122 -31.92 24.18 -2.60
CA ASN A 122 -30.87 23.16 -2.84
C ASN A 122 -29.60 23.42 -1.99
N PRO A 123 -29.40 22.69 -0.86
CA PRO A 123 -28.24 22.88 0.01
C PRO A 123 -26.88 22.57 -0.64
N GLY A 124 -26.85 21.72 -1.67
CA GLY A 124 -25.61 21.27 -2.33
C GLY A 124 -25.10 22.19 -3.45
N LEU A 125 -25.83 23.24 -3.83
CA LEU A 125 -25.50 24.04 -5.02
C LEU A 125 -24.66 25.30 -4.72
N TYR A 126 -24.68 25.84 -3.50
CA TYR A 126 -24.04 27.14 -3.23
C TYR A 126 -22.59 27.04 -2.76
N PHE A 127 -22.18 25.94 -2.12
CA PHE A 127 -20.76 25.74 -1.79
C PHE A 127 -19.95 25.19 -2.98
N ARG A 128 -20.64 24.75 -4.04
CA ARG A 128 -20.07 24.33 -5.33
C ARG A 128 -20.14 25.42 -6.41
N SER A 129 -20.67 26.61 -6.12
CA SER A 129 -20.91 27.65 -7.14
C SER A 129 -19.80 28.70 -7.26
N VAL A 130 -18.88 28.78 -6.29
CA VAL A 130 -17.69 29.65 -6.38
C VAL A 130 -16.51 28.78 -6.79
N SER A 131 -15.93 29.06 -7.94
CA SER A 131 -14.72 28.41 -8.40
C SER A 131 -13.51 28.94 -7.62
N ALA A 132 -12.64 28.05 -7.17
CA ALA A 132 -11.33 28.40 -6.64
C ALA A 132 -10.32 28.50 -7.79
N ARG A 133 -9.30 29.37 -7.68
CA ARG A 133 -8.26 29.46 -8.72
C ARG A 133 -7.33 28.26 -8.74
N SER A 134 -7.09 27.72 -7.56
CA SER A 134 -6.31 26.50 -7.32
C SER A 134 -6.81 25.84 -6.04
N CYS A 135 -6.44 24.58 -5.83
CA CYS A 135 -6.76 23.90 -4.57
C CYS A 135 -6.15 24.61 -3.35
N LYS A 136 -5.07 25.37 -3.51
CA LYS A 136 -4.46 26.16 -2.41
C LYS A 136 -5.36 27.31 -1.95
N GLU A 137 -6.19 27.85 -2.84
CA GLU A 137 -7.13 28.94 -2.54
C GLU A 137 -8.53 28.44 -2.12
N GLU A 138 -8.77 27.12 -2.07
CA GLU A 138 -10.06 26.54 -1.69
C GLU A 138 -10.28 26.65 -0.16
N PRO A 139 -11.27 27.44 0.30
CA PRO A 139 -11.38 27.82 1.72
C PRO A 139 -11.90 26.73 2.65
N SER A 140 -12.50 25.65 2.13
CA SER A 140 -13.08 24.60 2.97
C SER A 140 -12.06 23.81 3.78
N ASN A 141 -10.78 23.79 3.37
CA ASN A 141 -9.74 22.93 3.95
C ASN A 141 -10.14 21.45 4.05
N GLN A 142 -11.05 21.00 3.18
CA GLN A 142 -11.51 19.61 3.11
C GLN A 142 -11.02 18.97 1.82
N THR A 143 -10.63 17.71 1.91
CA THR A 143 -10.29 16.93 0.71
C THR A 143 -11.56 16.56 -0.02
N GLY A 144 -11.60 16.75 -1.34
CA GLY A 144 -12.80 16.49 -2.13
C GLY A 144 -12.76 17.10 -3.54
N GLU A 145 -13.92 17.07 -4.19
CA GLU A 145 -14.10 17.64 -5.53
C GLU A 145 -14.55 19.10 -5.47
N TYR A 146 -13.85 19.96 -6.22
CA TYR A 146 -14.10 21.40 -6.26
C TYR A 146 -14.08 21.92 -7.70
N LEU A 147 -14.83 22.99 -7.96
CA LEU A 147 -14.72 23.70 -9.23
C LEU A 147 -13.46 24.57 -9.21
N ILE A 148 -12.56 24.30 -10.15
CA ILE A 148 -11.32 25.03 -10.35
C ILE A 148 -11.44 25.90 -11.61
N GLN A 149 -11.05 27.16 -11.48
CA GLN A 149 -11.02 28.13 -12.57
C GLN A 149 -9.71 28.91 -12.52
N PRO A 150 -8.68 28.48 -13.28
CA PRO A 150 -7.32 29.02 -13.16
C PRO A 150 -7.24 30.53 -13.42
N THR A 151 -7.95 31.00 -14.46
CA THR A 151 -8.09 32.44 -14.77
C THR A 151 -9.56 32.81 -14.99
N ALA A 152 -9.89 34.09 -14.87
CA ALA A 152 -11.28 34.59 -15.02
C ALA A 152 -11.90 34.29 -16.40
N ASN A 153 -11.07 34.06 -17.43
CA ASN A 153 -11.52 33.75 -18.79
C ASN A 153 -11.67 32.25 -19.04
N ASP A 154 -11.17 31.39 -18.14
CA ASP A 154 -11.26 29.95 -18.30
C ASP A 154 -12.66 29.45 -17.95
N LYS A 155 -13.10 28.41 -18.66
CA LYS A 155 -14.25 27.62 -18.23
C LYS A 155 -13.86 26.80 -16.99
N PRO A 156 -14.58 26.91 -15.85
CA PRO A 156 -14.32 26.10 -14.68
C PRO A 156 -14.43 24.60 -14.97
N PHE A 157 -13.68 23.79 -14.24
CA PHE A 157 -13.75 22.34 -14.31
C PHE A 157 -13.65 21.72 -12.92
N LEU A 158 -14.18 20.50 -12.77
CA LEU A 158 -14.06 19.76 -11.52
C LEU A 158 -12.63 19.25 -11.34
N GLY A 159 -12.04 19.46 -10.17
CA GLY A 159 -10.74 18.95 -9.76
C GLY A 159 -10.80 18.34 -8.37
N TYR A 160 -9.93 17.35 -8.11
CA TYR A 160 -9.83 16.71 -6.80
C TYR A 160 -8.73 17.40 -5.98
N CYS A 161 -9.15 18.14 -4.95
CA CYS A 161 -8.26 18.83 -4.05
C CYS A 161 -7.96 17.98 -2.82
N ASP A 162 -6.68 17.76 -2.53
CA ASP A 162 -6.21 17.22 -1.27
C ASP A 162 -5.72 18.35 -0.37
N GLN A 163 -6.46 18.53 0.72
CA GLN A 163 -6.23 19.58 1.71
C GLN A 163 -5.54 19.08 2.98
N THR A 164 -5.34 17.77 3.12
CA THR A 164 -4.84 17.16 4.36
C THR A 164 -3.41 16.66 4.22
N THR A 165 -3.03 16.19 3.04
CA THR A 165 -1.69 15.63 2.80
C THR A 165 -0.65 16.73 2.59
N LEU A 166 0.50 16.62 3.26
CA LEU A 166 1.68 17.48 3.05
C LEU A 166 1.38 18.99 3.05
N GLY A 167 0.50 19.45 3.95
CA GLY A 167 0.11 20.85 4.10
C GLY A 167 -1.01 21.32 3.17
N GLY A 168 -1.66 20.41 2.44
CA GLY A 168 -2.84 20.69 1.63
C GLY A 168 -2.56 21.54 0.38
N GLY A 169 -3.64 21.94 -0.29
CA GLY A 169 -3.62 22.74 -1.51
C GLY A 169 -3.22 21.97 -2.77
N TRP A 170 -3.22 20.64 -2.75
CA TRP A 170 -2.80 19.81 -3.87
C TRP A 170 -3.95 19.51 -4.81
N LEU A 171 -3.78 19.77 -6.10
CA LEU A 171 -4.66 19.25 -7.14
C LEU A 171 -4.11 17.92 -7.65
N VAL A 172 -4.86 16.85 -7.46
CA VAL A 172 -4.50 15.52 -8.01
C VAL A 172 -4.90 15.47 -9.48
N PHE A 173 -3.96 15.09 -10.34
CA PHE A 173 -4.23 14.97 -11.78
C PHE A 173 -4.06 13.55 -12.33
N GLN A 174 -3.46 12.65 -11.56
CA GLN A 174 -3.37 11.23 -11.88
C GLN A 174 -3.46 10.42 -10.59
N TYR A 175 -4.29 9.38 -10.58
CA TYR A 175 -4.39 8.48 -9.43
C TYR A 175 -4.61 7.02 -9.84
N ARG A 176 -3.76 6.11 -9.34
CA ARG A 176 -3.78 4.65 -9.55
C ARG A 176 -3.57 3.93 -8.22
N TYR A 177 -4.33 2.88 -7.95
CA TYR A 177 -4.17 2.04 -6.76
C TYR A 177 -4.82 0.65 -6.83
N ASP A 178 -5.67 0.36 -7.82
CA ASP A 178 -6.40 -0.93 -7.90
C ASP A 178 -6.50 -1.52 -9.31
N GLY A 179 -6.07 -0.79 -10.35
CA GLY A 179 -6.13 -1.22 -11.74
C GLY A 179 -7.55 -1.26 -12.32
N SER A 180 -8.53 -0.62 -11.68
CA SER A 180 -9.93 -0.59 -12.13
C SER A 180 -10.15 0.18 -13.44
N VAL A 181 -9.23 1.07 -13.80
CA VAL A 181 -9.31 1.88 -15.02
C VAL A 181 -8.18 1.52 -15.98
N ASP A 182 -8.54 1.28 -17.24
CA ASP A 182 -7.57 1.11 -18.32
C ASP A 182 -6.93 2.46 -18.68
N PHE A 183 -5.60 2.55 -18.58
CA PHE A 183 -4.81 3.73 -18.97
C PHE A 183 -4.22 3.59 -20.39
N TRP A 184 -4.46 2.48 -21.09
CA TRP A 184 -4.06 2.29 -22.48
C TRP A 184 -4.99 3.02 -23.47
N ARG A 185 -5.08 4.34 -23.34
CA ARG A 185 -6.05 5.22 -24.00
C ARG A 185 -5.46 6.00 -25.18
N ASN A 186 -6.35 6.55 -25.99
CA ASN A 186 -5.99 7.36 -27.17
C ASN A 186 -5.71 8.83 -26.82
N TRP A 187 -5.26 9.62 -27.80
CA TRP A 187 -4.94 11.05 -27.63
C TRP A 187 -6.12 11.87 -27.09
N THR A 188 -7.30 11.68 -27.66
CA THR A 188 -8.49 12.46 -27.29
C THR A 188 -8.90 12.19 -25.84
N GLU A 189 -8.78 10.95 -25.39
CA GLU A 189 -9.04 10.57 -23.99
C GLU A 189 -8.01 11.18 -23.03
N TYR A 190 -6.71 11.11 -23.33
CA TYR A 190 -5.67 11.75 -22.51
C TYR A 190 -5.77 13.28 -22.48
N ARG A 191 -6.20 13.87 -23.60
CA ARG A 191 -6.49 15.31 -23.67
C ARG A 191 -7.61 15.71 -22.73
N ASN A 192 -8.75 15.02 -22.82
CA ASN A 192 -9.99 15.41 -22.14
C ASN A 192 -10.03 14.95 -20.66
N GLY A 193 -9.31 13.87 -20.33
CA GLY A 193 -9.40 13.16 -19.06
C GLY A 193 -10.32 11.94 -19.13
N PHE A 194 -10.10 11.00 -18.22
CA PHE A 194 -10.88 9.76 -18.10
C PHE A 194 -10.81 9.21 -16.67
N GLY A 195 -11.67 8.24 -16.34
CA GLY A 195 -11.82 7.69 -14.99
C GLY A 195 -12.77 8.50 -14.12
N SER A 196 -12.73 8.28 -12.82
CA SER A 196 -13.57 8.97 -11.82
C SER A 196 -12.72 9.44 -10.64
N MET A 197 -13.01 10.62 -10.08
CA MET A 197 -12.30 11.12 -8.90
C MET A 197 -12.64 10.34 -7.62
N ASP A 198 -13.71 9.55 -7.65
CA ASP A 198 -14.02 8.54 -6.63
C ASP A 198 -13.20 7.23 -6.79
N GLY A 199 -12.34 7.15 -7.81
CA GLY A 199 -11.51 5.98 -8.11
C GLY A 199 -10.21 6.33 -8.82
N GLU A 200 -9.76 5.49 -9.75
CA GLU A 200 -8.62 5.81 -10.61
C GLU A 200 -9.00 6.81 -11.71
N PHE A 201 -8.13 7.78 -11.99
CA PHE A 201 -8.40 8.78 -13.03
C PHE A 201 -7.15 9.47 -13.57
N TRP A 202 -7.37 10.10 -14.72
CA TRP A 202 -6.50 11.09 -15.36
C TRP A 202 -7.30 12.36 -15.61
N LEU A 203 -6.85 13.50 -15.07
CA LEU A 203 -7.59 14.76 -15.13
C LEU A 203 -7.77 15.28 -16.56
N GLY A 204 -6.78 15.07 -17.41
CA GLY A 204 -6.75 15.56 -18.79
C GLY A 204 -5.67 16.61 -19.03
N LEU A 205 -4.91 16.46 -20.11
CA LEU A 205 -3.79 17.33 -20.46
C LEU A 205 -4.22 18.79 -20.67
N GLU A 206 -5.40 19.02 -21.25
CA GLU A 206 -5.88 20.38 -21.52
C GLU A 206 -6.18 21.14 -20.22
N LYS A 207 -6.69 20.45 -19.20
CA LYS A 207 -6.91 21.06 -17.87
C LYS A 207 -5.57 21.31 -17.16
N LEU A 208 -4.65 20.36 -17.28
CA LEU A 208 -3.31 20.45 -16.68
C LEU A 208 -2.51 21.62 -17.28
N HIS A 209 -2.49 21.75 -18.61
CA HIS A 209 -1.83 22.85 -19.32
C HIS A 209 -2.34 24.22 -18.87
N ARG A 210 -3.67 24.39 -18.81
CA ARG A 210 -4.31 25.63 -18.36
C ARG A 210 -3.88 26.03 -16.94
N ILE A 211 -3.85 25.07 -16.01
CA ILE A 211 -3.42 25.35 -14.63
C ILE A 211 -1.93 25.71 -14.56
N THR A 212 -1.06 24.88 -15.15
CA THR A 212 0.38 25.06 -14.98
C THR A 212 0.93 26.27 -15.72
N THR A 213 0.23 26.73 -16.77
CA THR A 213 0.62 27.94 -17.50
C THR A 213 0.13 29.20 -16.81
N ALA A 214 -1.01 29.14 -16.12
CA ALA A 214 -1.55 30.30 -15.41
C ALA A 214 -0.61 30.77 -14.28
N ARG A 215 0.03 29.83 -13.59
CA ARG A 215 0.89 30.10 -12.42
C ARG A 215 1.95 29.02 -12.23
N LYS A 216 3.02 29.35 -11.50
CA LYS A 216 4.04 28.37 -11.10
C LYS A 216 3.44 27.33 -10.15
N HIS A 217 3.62 26.06 -10.49
CA HIS A 217 3.22 24.93 -9.66
C HIS A 217 4.42 24.03 -9.37
N GLU A 218 4.45 23.47 -8.17
CA GLU A 218 5.30 22.33 -7.85
C GLU A 218 4.59 21.02 -8.15
N LEU A 219 5.35 19.96 -8.38
CA LEU A 219 4.86 18.60 -8.61
C LEU A 219 5.25 17.69 -7.44
N MET A 220 4.29 16.89 -6.99
CA MET A 220 4.48 15.74 -6.12
C MET A 220 4.10 14.46 -6.87
N VAL A 221 4.99 13.47 -6.85
CA VAL A 221 4.76 12.11 -7.31
C VAL A 221 4.92 11.18 -6.12
N GLU A 222 3.83 10.51 -5.75
CA GLU A 222 3.76 9.56 -4.64
C GLU A 222 3.62 8.14 -5.18
N LEU A 223 4.40 7.19 -4.63
CA LEU A 223 4.42 5.81 -5.10
C LEU A 223 4.43 4.85 -3.91
N LYS A 224 3.76 3.69 -4.05
CA LYS A 224 3.81 2.60 -3.08
C LYS A 224 3.99 1.28 -3.81
N ASP A 225 4.99 0.49 -3.43
CA ASP A 225 5.16 -0.86 -3.98
C ASP A 225 4.17 -1.85 -3.34
N PHE A 226 4.08 -3.07 -3.90
CA PHE A 226 3.15 -4.11 -3.42
C PHE A 226 3.49 -4.63 -2.01
N ASP A 227 4.71 -4.40 -1.51
CA ASP A 227 5.11 -4.68 -0.12
C ASP A 227 4.71 -3.55 0.84
N GLY A 228 4.13 -2.48 0.31
CA GLY A 228 3.63 -1.34 1.05
C GLY A 228 4.65 -0.25 1.34
N LYS A 229 5.85 -0.30 0.74
CA LYS A 229 6.86 0.74 0.90
C LYS A 229 6.48 1.98 0.11
N TYR A 230 6.30 3.09 0.83
CA TYR A 230 6.05 4.40 0.27
C TYR A 230 7.35 5.13 -0.07
N ILE A 231 7.36 5.81 -1.22
CA ILE A 231 8.41 6.72 -1.69
C ILE A 231 7.78 7.90 -2.42
N TYR A 232 8.54 8.97 -2.62
CA TYR A 232 8.08 10.13 -3.38
C TYR A 232 9.19 10.82 -4.19
N ALA A 233 8.78 11.56 -5.20
CA ALA A 233 9.59 12.50 -5.96
C ALA A 233 8.87 13.85 -6.04
N ARG A 234 9.57 14.92 -5.68
CA ARG A 234 9.07 16.29 -5.68
C ARG A 234 9.92 17.15 -6.60
N TYR A 235 9.29 18.00 -7.38
CA TYR A 235 9.93 18.99 -8.24
C TYR A 235 9.34 20.36 -7.93
N ASP A 236 10.19 21.37 -7.68
CA ASP A 236 9.75 22.71 -7.27
C ASP A 236 9.16 23.57 -8.42
N GLU A 237 9.09 23.02 -9.62
CA GLU A 237 8.43 23.59 -10.78
C GLU A 237 7.94 22.48 -11.72
N PHE A 238 6.74 22.65 -12.28
CA PHE A 238 6.15 21.75 -13.26
C PHE A 238 5.23 22.52 -14.19
N GLU A 239 5.48 22.39 -15.49
CA GLU A 239 4.67 23.01 -16.54
C GLU A 239 4.64 22.13 -17.78
N ILE A 240 3.46 22.03 -18.39
CA ILE A 240 3.30 21.40 -19.71
C ILE A 240 2.86 22.43 -20.75
N GLY A 241 3.29 22.24 -22.01
CA GLY A 241 2.89 23.10 -23.13
C GLY A 241 1.49 22.80 -23.66
N SER A 242 1.09 23.52 -24.71
CA SER A 242 -0.28 23.44 -25.26
C SER A 242 -0.48 22.22 -26.17
N GLU A 243 -1.70 21.99 -26.66
CA GLU A 243 -1.98 20.92 -27.62
C GLU A 243 -1.23 21.13 -28.94
N GLU A 244 -1.10 22.38 -29.42
CA GLU A 244 -0.37 22.74 -30.64
C GLU A 244 1.12 22.38 -30.54
N GLU A 245 1.67 22.44 -29.34
CA GLU A 245 3.04 22.02 -29.02
C GLU A 245 3.15 20.52 -28.70
N GLN A 246 2.03 19.80 -28.70
CA GLN A 246 1.89 18.39 -28.31
C GLN A 246 2.19 18.12 -26.83
N TYR A 247 1.73 19.01 -25.94
CA TYR A 247 1.81 18.90 -24.48
C TYR A 247 3.21 18.52 -23.94
N PRO A 248 4.30 19.21 -24.35
CA PRO A 248 5.63 18.85 -23.89
C PRO A 248 5.77 19.11 -22.39
N LEU A 249 6.57 18.30 -21.70
CA LEU A 249 7.02 18.60 -20.33
C LEU A 249 7.98 19.80 -20.40
N LYS A 250 7.45 21.02 -20.32
CA LYS A 250 8.17 22.26 -20.59
C LYS A 250 9.14 22.62 -19.48
N LYS A 251 8.67 22.52 -18.23
CA LYS A 251 9.46 22.88 -17.06
C LYS A 251 9.39 21.77 -16.05
N LEU A 252 10.55 21.44 -15.51
CA LEU A 252 10.71 20.54 -14.38
C LEU A 252 11.80 21.14 -13.50
N GLY A 253 11.43 21.49 -12.28
CA GLY A 253 12.29 22.16 -11.32
C GLY A 253 13.30 21.24 -10.64
N SER A 254 13.87 21.72 -9.54
CA SER A 254 14.84 20.95 -8.76
C SER A 254 14.18 19.73 -8.12
N TYR A 255 14.80 18.56 -8.33
CA TYR A 255 14.36 17.31 -7.72
C TYR A 255 14.68 17.25 -6.22
N SER A 256 13.75 16.68 -5.45
CA SER A 256 13.97 16.18 -4.09
C SER A 256 13.09 14.97 -3.83
N GLY A 257 13.51 14.05 -2.95
CA GLY A 257 12.68 12.92 -2.55
C GLY A 257 13.46 11.62 -2.38
N SER A 258 12.72 10.54 -2.14
CA SER A 258 13.28 9.21 -1.84
C SER A 258 13.18 8.22 -3.00
N ALA A 259 12.49 8.58 -4.10
CA ALA A 259 12.22 7.66 -5.21
C ALA A 259 13.34 7.57 -6.26
N GLY A 260 14.36 8.43 -6.20
CA GLY A 260 15.26 8.70 -7.32
C GLY A 260 14.58 9.54 -8.42
N ASP A 261 15.37 10.23 -9.24
CA ASP A 261 14.85 11.12 -10.29
C ASP A 261 14.66 10.37 -11.62
N SER A 262 13.46 9.86 -11.85
CA SER A 262 13.10 9.19 -13.11
C SER A 262 12.35 10.07 -14.10
N LEU A 263 12.01 11.32 -13.75
CA LEU A 263 11.22 12.20 -14.61
C LEU A 263 12.09 13.18 -15.40
N SER A 264 13.27 13.57 -14.90
CA SER A 264 14.17 14.51 -15.60
C SER A 264 14.63 14.01 -16.97
N HIS A 265 14.66 12.68 -17.20
CA HIS A 265 14.91 12.11 -18.53
C HIS A 265 13.88 12.55 -19.58
N HIS A 266 12.67 12.86 -19.14
CA HIS A 266 11.51 13.20 -19.97
C HIS A 266 11.36 14.72 -20.18
N LEU A 267 12.20 15.54 -19.55
CA LEU A 267 12.16 17.00 -19.69
C LEU A 267 12.33 17.41 -21.16
N GLY A 268 11.43 18.28 -21.63
CA GLY A 268 11.37 18.78 -23.00
C GLY A 268 10.71 17.83 -24.01
N MET A 269 10.34 16.61 -23.59
CA MET A 269 9.71 15.64 -24.49
C MET A 269 8.22 15.91 -24.63
N LYS A 270 7.68 15.60 -25.82
CA LYS A 270 6.26 15.70 -26.16
C LYS A 270 5.49 14.50 -25.60
N PHE A 271 4.21 14.69 -25.34
CA PHE A 271 3.36 13.59 -24.90
C PHE A 271 3.05 12.66 -26.07
N SER A 272 3.11 11.34 -25.87
CA SER A 272 2.79 10.35 -26.91
C SER A 272 1.75 9.34 -26.42
N THR A 273 0.84 8.95 -27.30
CA THR A 273 -0.22 7.96 -27.05
C THR A 273 -0.17 6.86 -28.11
N LYS A 274 -0.99 5.83 -27.94
CA LYS A 274 -1.06 4.68 -28.86
C LYS A 274 -1.34 5.04 -30.32
N ASP A 275 -2.00 6.17 -30.55
CA ASP A 275 -2.48 6.68 -31.83
C ASP A 275 -1.80 8.00 -32.25
N ARG A 276 -0.87 8.53 -31.44
CA ARG A 276 -0.09 9.73 -31.76
C ARG A 276 1.34 9.61 -31.25
N GLU A 277 2.26 9.37 -32.18
CA GLU A 277 3.70 9.25 -31.95
C GLU A 277 4.35 10.65 -31.98
N ASN A 278 4.85 11.10 -30.83
CA ASN A 278 5.62 12.35 -30.71
C ASN A 278 6.97 12.14 -30.01
N ASP A 279 7.35 10.89 -29.75
CA ASP A 279 8.63 10.53 -29.15
C ASP A 279 9.75 10.58 -30.19
N VAL A 280 11.01 10.50 -29.73
CA VAL A 280 12.19 10.65 -30.61
C VAL A 280 12.82 9.30 -30.96
N HIS A 281 12.16 8.19 -30.66
CA HIS A 281 12.69 6.87 -30.95
C HIS A 281 12.61 6.58 -32.47
N PRO A 282 13.69 6.10 -33.11
CA PRO A 282 13.77 6.09 -34.57
C PRO A 282 12.95 4.99 -35.27
N LYS A 283 12.44 3.98 -34.54
CA LYS A 283 11.88 2.75 -35.13
C LYS A 283 10.55 2.29 -34.54
N HIS A 284 10.16 2.82 -33.38
CA HIS A 284 9.08 2.26 -32.58
C HIS A 284 8.41 3.40 -31.81
N ASN A 285 7.08 3.42 -31.81
CA ASN A 285 6.29 4.29 -30.94
C ASN A 285 6.40 3.75 -29.50
N CYS A 286 7.05 4.51 -28.63
CA CYS A 286 7.30 4.10 -27.25
C CYS A 286 5.99 3.83 -26.48
N ALA A 287 4.96 4.65 -26.69
CA ALA A 287 3.67 4.43 -26.04
C ALA A 287 3.12 3.03 -26.37
N THR A 288 3.19 2.59 -27.64
CA THR A 288 2.73 1.24 -28.05
C THR A 288 3.55 0.10 -27.47
N LEU A 289 4.85 0.30 -27.30
CA LEU A 289 5.78 -0.68 -26.75
C LEU A 289 5.58 -0.88 -25.24
N TYR A 290 5.41 0.23 -24.51
CA TYR A 290 5.32 0.29 -23.04
C TYR A 290 3.88 0.34 -22.50
N LYS A 291 2.86 0.31 -23.38
CA LYS A 291 1.44 0.19 -23.02
C LYS A 291 0.93 1.26 -22.04
N GLY A 292 1.43 2.48 -22.18
CA GLY A 292 0.94 3.67 -21.48
C GLY A 292 1.25 4.93 -22.29
N ALA A 293 0.52 6.02 -22.06
CA ALA A 293 0.87 7.30 -22.67
C ALA A 293 1.75 8.13 -21.72
N TRP A 294 2.78 8.77 -22.25
CA TRP A 294 3.76 9.49 -21.44
C TRP A 294 4.59 10.48 -22.26
N TRP A 295 5.42 11.27 -21.58
CA TRP A 295 6.44 12.14 -22.19
C TRP A 295 7.66 11.34 -22.62
N TYR A 296 7.49 10.39 -23.54
CA TYR A 296 8.57 9.50 -23.96
C TYR A 296 9.69 10.23 -24.70
N ARG A 297 10.94 9.82 -24.43
CA ARG A 297 12.11 10.18 -25.22
C ARG A 297 12.44 9.04 -26.20
N ALA A 298 13.27 8.09 -25.76
CA ALA A 298 13.65 6.90 -26.52
C ALA A 298 14.17 5.79 -25.55
N CYS A 299 13.36 5.25 -24.65
CA CYS A 299 11.93 5.54 -24.46
C CYS A 299 11.63 6.15 -23.09
N GLU A 300 11.85 5.43 -22.00
CA GLU A 300 11.43 5.85 -20.67
C GLU A 300 12.44 5.53 -19.57
N HIS A 301 12.46 6.37 -18.53
CA HIS A 301 12.91 6.01 -17.19
C HIS A 301 11.74 5.98 -16.19
N SER A 302 10.56 6.45 -16.59
CA SER A 302 9.31 6.35 -15.83
C SER A 302 8.13 6.22 -16.77
N ASN A 303 7.08 5.54 -16.31
CA ASN A 303 5.77 5.51 -16.94
C ASN A 303 4.73 5.11 -15.90
N LEU A 304 4.09 6.12 -15.31
CA LEU A 304 3.09 5.91 -14.27
C LEU A 304 1.71 5.54 -14.85
N ASN A 305 1.55 5.66 -16.17
CA ASN A 305 0.36 5.33 -16.92
C ASN A 305 0.41 3.91 -17.54
N GLY A 306 1.39 3.10 -17.14
CA GLY A 306 1.53 1.72 -17.56
C GLY A 306 0.47 0.78 -16.99
N ILE A 307 0.67 -0.50 -17.24
CA ILE A 307 -0.17 -1.60 -16.79
C ILE A 307 -0.08 -1.73 -15.26
N TYR A 308 -1.23 -1.84 -14.60
CA TYR A 308 -1.28 -2.14 -13.17
C TYR A 308 -1.03 -3.63 -12.95
N GLU A 309 0.16 -4.00 -12.46
CA GLU A 309 0.51 -5.39 -12.17
C GLU A 309 1.66 -5.48 -11.15
N ASN A 310 1.67 -6.55 -10.35
CA ASN A 310 2.79 -6.89 -9.47
C ASN A 310 3.82 -7.75 -10.22
N ALA A 311 4.49 -7.14 -11.20
CA ALA A 311 5.49 -7.83 -12.01
C ALA A 311 6.69 -6.92 -12.30
N LYS A 312 7.86 -7.54 -12.53
CA LYS A 312 9.01 -6.85 -13.09
C LYS A 312 8.88 -6.79 -14.61
N ASN A 313 8.24 -5.75 -15.10
CA ASN A 313 7.94 -5.55 -16.50
C ASN A 313 7.99 -4.05 -16.82
N GLU A 314 8.69 -3.69 -17.89
CA GLU A 314 8.84 -2.30 -18.31
C GLU A 314 7.51 -1.68 -18.74
N ARG A 315 6.48 -2.49 -19.00
CA ARG A 315 5.12 -2.02 -19.30
C ARG A 315 4.30 -1.68 -18.07
N SER A 316 4.75 -2.03 -16.87
CA SER A 316 4.01 -1.78 -15.63
C SER A 316 4.06 -0.29 -15.25
N ILE A 317 3.28 0.10 -14.23
CA ILE A 317 3.48 1.39 -13.55
C ILE A 317 4.92 1.43 -13.02
N GLY A 318 5.80 2.22 -13.65
CA GLY A 318 7.25 2.11 -13.48
C GLY A 318 7.96 3.41 -13.11
N TRP A 319 8.99 3.29 -12.26
CA TRP A 319 9.88 4.38 -11.84
C TRP A 319 11.31 3.85 -11.67
N TYR A 320 12.10 3.88 -12.74
CA TYR A 320 13.34 3.12 -12.88
C TYR A 320 14.36 3.37 -11.76
N TYR A 321 14.62 4.62 -11.40
CA TYR A 321 15.65 4.92 -10.40
C TYR A 321 15.26 4.51 -8.98
N TYR A 322 14.02 4.08 -8.74
CA TYR A 322 13.70 3.35 -7.52
C TYR A 322 14.18 1.91 -7.65
N LYS A 323 15.22 1.57 -6.88
CA LYS A 323 15.87 0.24 -6.88
C LYS A 323 16.46 -0.18 -8.24
N TYR A 324 16.60 0.73 -9.22
CA TYR A 324 17.10 0.42 -10.56
C TYR A 324 16.31 -0.73 -11.23
N SER A 325 14.98 -0.71 -11.06
CA SER A 325 14.12 -1.83 -11.44
C SER A 325 12.78 -1.36 -12.01
N TRP A 326 12.29 -2.11 -13.00
CA TRP A 326 10.95 -1.98 -13.55
C TRP A 326 9.92 -2.82 -12.79
N GLN A 327 10.02 -2.83 -11.45
CA GLN A 327 9.01 -3.50 -10.63
C GLN A 327 7.76 -2.62 -10.61
N GLY A 328 6.61 -3.19 -10.98
CA GLY A 328 5.34 -2.50 -10.97
C GLY A 328 4.96 -1.99 -9.58
N PHE A 329 4.39 -0.78 -9.52
CA PHE A 329 3.88 -0.18 -8.29
C PHE A 329 2.40 -0.49 -8.07
N ALA A 330 2.02 -0.65 -6.80
CA ALA A 330 0.64 -0.86 -6.36
C ALA A 330 -0.13 0.45 -6.23
N TYR A 331 0.55 1.60 -6.32
CA TYR A 331 -0.02 2.92 -6.13
C TYR A 331 0.83 3.94 -6.87
N SER A 332 0.19 4.84 -7.61
CA SER A 332 0.81 6.06 -8.09
C SER A 332 -0.16 7.23 -7.98
N ARG A 333 0.32 8.37 -7.48
CA ARG A 333 -0.45 9.60 -7.43
C ARG A 333 0.41 10.77 -7.85
N MET A 334 -0.07 11.57 -8.78
CA MET A 334 0.59 12.80 -9.19
C MET A 334 -0.30 13.99 -8.89
N SER A 335 0.28 14.98 -8.21
CA SER A 335 -0.43 16.16 -7.74
C SER A 335 0.41 17.41 -7.95
N ILE A 336 -0.24 18.53 -8.25
CA ILE A 336 0.42 19.84 -8.36
C ILE A 336 -0.12 20.82 -7.33
N ARG A 337 0.73 21.75 -6.89
CA ARG A 337 0.34 22.82 -5.96
C ARG A 337 0.95 24.14 -6.36
N GLU A 338 0.17 25.20 -6.29
CA GLU A 338 0.65 26.58 -6.56
C GLU A 338 1.76 26.96 -5.56
N VAL A 339 2.90 27.45 -6.07
CA VAL A 339 4.06 27.84 -5.25
C VAL A 339 3.88 29.22 -4.66
#